data_AF-A0AAE0AX61-F1
#
_entry.id   AF-A0AAE0AX61-F1
#
_cell.length_a   1.000
_cell.length_b   1.000
_cell.length_c   1.000
_cell.angle_alpha   90.00
_cell.angle_beta   90.00
_cell.angle_gamma   90.00
#
_symmetry.space_group_name_H-M   'P 1'
#
loop_
_entity.id
_entity.type
_entity.pdbx_description
1 polymer ?
#
loop_
_entity_poly.entity_id
_entity_poly.type
_entity_poly.pdbx_seq_one_letter_code
_entity_poly.pdbx_strand_id
1 'polypeptide(L)' 'MRDKHDINHSYNKAYRSKGCALHTVFGDPYESFKMLSAYFHMLEKYNPGTVTKIETDRKNWFKYGFMALGA' A
#
# COMPACT_ATOMS: atom_id res chain seq x y z
N MET A 1 46.75 1.85 13.61
CA MET A 1 46.05 1.03 12.60
C MET A 1 44.66 0.73 13.14
N ARG A 2 43.60 1.15 12.44
CA ARG A 2 42.20 0.95 12.85
C ARG A 2 41.56 0.01 11.84
N ASP A 3 41.44 -1.25 12.22
CA ASP A 3 40.76 -2.26 11.41
C ASP A 3 39.25 -2.21 11.66
N LYS A 4 38.54 -2.02 10.55
CA LYS A 4 37.47 -2.94 10.11
C LYS A 4 36.15 -2.88 10.87
N HIS A 5 35.45 -1.76 10.75
CA HIS A 5 33.98 -1.72 10.87
C HIS A 5 33.33 -1.27 9.56
N ASP A 6 33.93 -1.64 8.43
CA ASP A 6 33.26 -1.52 7.14
C ASP A 6 32.33 -2.74 7.01
N ILE A 7 31.22 -2.70 7.77
CA ILE A 7 30.12 -3.65 7.63
C ILE A 7 29.55 -3.38 6.25
N ASN A 8 30.09 -4.08 5.26
CA ASN A 8 29.68 -4.01 3.87
C ASN A 8 28.31 -4.71 3.76
N HIS A 9 27.29 -4.07 4.33
CA HIS A 9 25.91 -4.51 4.24
C HIS A 9 25.53 -4.29 2.78
N SER A 10 25.57 -5.36 1.99
CA SER A 10 25.29 -5.22 0.57
C SER A 10 23.93 -4.57 0.41
N TYR A 11 23.87 -3.53 -0.43
CA TYR A 11 22.64 -2.80 -0.73
C TYR A 11 21.47 -3.75 -1.00
N ASN A 12 21.74 -4.86 -1.69
CA ASN A 12 20.78 -5.92 -1.97
C ASN A 12 20.18 -6.58 -0.72
N LYS A 13 20.98 -6.83 0.34
CA LYS A 13 20.48 -7.37 1.60
C LYS A 13 19.56 -6.39 2.32
N ALA A 14 19.95 -5.12 2.37
CA ALA A 14 19.12 -4.07 2.98
C ALA A 14 17.80 -3.89 2.22
N TYR A 15 17.85 -3.84 0.88
CA TYR A 15 16.67 -3.70 0.03
C TYR A 15 15.70 -4.88 0.16
N ARG A 16 16.21 -6.12 0.16
CA ARG A 16 15.39 -7.31 0.38
C ARG A 16 14.77 -7.36 1.77
N SER A 17 15.54 -7.03 2.80
CA SER A 17 15.04 -7.00 4.18
C SER A 17 13.90 -5.98 4.33
N LYS A 18 14.03 -4.80 3.70
CA LYS A 18 12.95 -3.80 3.63
C LYS A 18 11.72 -4.37 2.93
N GLY A 19 11.88 -5.03 1.77
CA GLY A 19 10.77 -5.65 1.04
C GLY A 19 10.03 -6.71 1.87
N CYS A 20 10.77 -7.59 2.55
CA CYS A 20 10.19 -8.59 3.45
C CYS A 20 9.46 -7.95 4.62
N ALA A 21 10.04 -6.95 5.29
CA ALA A 21 9.40 -6.26 6.40
C ALA A 21 8.09 -5.58 5.95
N LEU A 22 8.10 -4.91 4.79
CA LEU A 22 6.89 -4.31 4.21
C LEU A 22 5.83 -5.37 3.90
N HIS A 23 6.22 -6.52 3.33
CA HIS A 23 5.30 -7.61 3.06
C HIS A 23 4.72 -8.21 4.35
N THR A 24 5.52 -8.33 5.41
CA THR A 24 5.02 -8.80 6.72
C THR A 24 4.02 -7.83 7.34
N VAL A 25 4.23 -6.52 7.19
CA VAL A 25 3.34 -5.50 7.78
C VAL A 25 2.08 -5.26 6.95
N PHE A 26 2.20 -5.19 5.62
CA PHE A 26 1.12 -4.77 4.72
C PHE A 26 0.53 -5.90 3.86
N GLY A 27 1.10 -7.10 3.95
CA GLY A 27 0.71 -8.26 3.15
C GLY A 27 1.19 -8.18 1.71
N ASP A 28 0.54 -8.95 0.83
CA ASP A 28 0.82 -8.92 -0.59
C ASP A 28 0.35 -7.58 -1.19
N PRO A 29 1.25 -6.76 -1.78
CA PRO A 29 0.88 -5.48 -2.40
C PRO A 29 -0.21 -5.61 -3.48
N TYR A 30 -0.35 -6.77 -4.13
CA TYR A 30 -1.42 -7.02 -5.10
C TYR A 30 -2.80 -7.21 -4.45
N GLU A 31 -2.80 -7.63 -3.18
CA GLU A 31 -4.00 -7.89 -2.38
C GLU A 31 -4.32 -6.74 -1.42
N SER A 32 -3.32 -5.90 -1.09
CA SER A 32 -3.40 -4.85 -0.06
C SER A 32 -4.55 -3.87 -0.25
N PHE A 33 -5.08 -3.72 -1.48
CA PHE A 33 -6.14 -2.77 -1.81
C PHE A 33 -7.49 -3.41 -2.14
N LYS A 34 -7.64 -4.74 -2.07
CA LYS A 34 -8.95 -5.37 -2.34
C LYS A 34 -10.04 -4.93 -1.36
N MET A 35 -9.66 -4.73 -0.09
CA MET A 35 -10.58 -4.24 0.95
C MET A 35 -10.95 -2.76 0.80
N LEU A 36 -10.18 -1.98 0.03
CA LEU A 36 -10.43 -0.55 -0.14
C LEU A 36 -11.77 -0.28 -0.83
N SER A 37 -12.14 -1.11 -1.80
CA SER A 37 -13.43 -1.02 -2.49
C SER A 37 -14.61 -1.22 -1.53
N ALA A 38 -14.52 -2.23 -0.66
CA ALA A 38 -15.53 -2.45 0.38
C ALA A 38 -15.59 -1.30 1.39
N TYR A 39 -14.43 -0.74 1.77
CA TYR A 39 -14.36 0.41 2.66
C TYR A 39 -15.03 1.66 2.05
N PHE A 40 -14.73 1.99 0.79
CA PHE A 40 -15.34 3.13 0.09
C PHE A 40 -16.85 2.98 -0.06
N HIS A 41 -17.32 1.77 -0.41
CA HIS A 41 -18.75 1.48 -0.46
C HIS A 41 -19.45 1.75 0.88
N MET A 42 -18.83 1.29 1.98
CA MET A 42 -19.37 1.55 3.32
C MET A 42 -19.30 3.03 3.69
N LEU A 43 -18.25 3.74 3.27
CA LEU A 43 -18.08 5.15 3.56
C LEU A 43 -19.17 6.01 2.89
N GLU A 44 -19.49 5.75 1.63
CA GLU A 44 -20.60 6.40 0.91
C GLU A 44 -21.95 6.10 1.58
N LYS A 45 -22.13 4.87 2.05
CA LYS A 45 -23.36 4.44 2.73
C LYS A 45 -23.60 5.18 4.05
N TYR A 46 -22.56 5.38 4.86
CA TYR A 46 -22.70 6.00 6.18
C TYR A 46 -22.55 7.53 6.17
N ASN A 47 -21.96 8.09 5.11
CA ASN A 47 -21.82 9.54 4.96
C ASN A 47 -22.48 9.99 3.66
N PRO A 48 -23.81 10.15 3.66
CA PRO A 48 -24.54 10.68 2.50
C PRO A 48 -23.89 11.99 2.02
N GLY A 49 -23.60 12.08 0.73
CA GLY A 49 -22.87 13.21 0.12
C GLY A 49 -21.37 12.95 -0.06
N THR A 50 -20.83 11.89 0.52
CA THR A 50 -19.49 11.41 0.17
C THR A 50 -19.51 10.75 -1.20
N VAL A 51 -18.58 11.14 -2.07
CA VAL A 51 -18.39 10.56 -3.39
C VAL A 51 -17.01 9.91 -3.42
N THR A 52 -16.97 8.64 -3.81
CA THR A 52 -15.71 7.92 -4.00
C THR A 52 -15.60 7.38 -5.43
N LYS A 53 -14.36 7.16 -5.87
CA LYS A 53 -14.09 6.49 -7.14
C LYS A 53 -12.79 5.72 -7.03
N ILE A 54 -12.78 4.48 -7.52
CA ILE A 54 -11.58 3.65 -7.62
C ILE A 54 -11.33 3.33 -9.08
N GLU A 55 -10.08 3.46 -9.50
CA GLU A 55 -9.60 3.01 -10.80
C GLU A 55 -8.72 1.78 -10.63
N THR A 56 -8.95 0.78 -11.45
CA THR A 56 -8.13 -0.43 -11.54
C THR A 56 -7.48 -0.57 -12.92
N ASP A 57 -6.41 -1.37 -12.99
CA ASP A 57 -5.81 -1.73 -14.27
C ASP A 57 -6.55 -2.90 -14.95
N ARG A 58 -6.03 -3.36 -16.10
CA ARG A 58 -6.61 -4.49 -16.86
C ARG A 58 -6.61 -5.81 -16.09
N LYS A 59 -5.83 -5.92 -15.01
CA LYS A 59 -5.73 -7.08 -14.13
C LYS A 59 -6.52 -6.90 -12.83
N ASN A 60 -7.34 -5.84 -12.75
CA ASN A 60 -8.07 -5.44 -11.54
C ASN A 60 -7.17 -5.07 -10.36
N TRP A 61 -5.91 -4.71 -10.61
CA TRP A 61 -5.04 -4.15 -9.58
C TRP A 61 -5.33 -2.67 -9.38
N PHE A 62 -5.28 -2.25 -8.12
CA PHE A 62 -5.52 -0.86 -7.74
C PHE A 62 -4.50 0.06 -8.41
N LYS A 63 -5.00 1.12 -9.07
CA LYS A 63 -4.16 2.20 -9.59
C LYS A 63 -4.22 3.41 -8.67
N TYR A 64 -5.42 3.95 -8.47
CA TYR A 64 -5.66 5.12 -7.64
C TYR A 64 -7.13 5.17 -7.20
N GLY A 65 -7.41 5.96 -6.17
CA GLY A 65 -8.76 6.24 -5.70
C GLY A 65 -8.92 7.71 -5.38
N PHE A 66 -10.13 8.22 -5.57
CA PHE A 66 -10.57 9.56 -5.20
C PHE A 66 -11.68 9.47 -4.16
N MET A 67 -11.69 10.45 -3.25
CA MET A 67 -12.71 10.60 -2.23
C MET A 67 -12.96 12.09 -2.02
N ALA A 68 -14.22 12.48 -2.09
CA ALA A 68 -14.70 13.79 -1.68
C ALA A 68 -15.72 13.56 -0.57
N LEU A 69 -15.41 14.00 0.65
CA LEU A 69 -16.33 13.89 1.78
C LEU A 69 -17.41 14.98 1.64
N GLY A 70 -18.67 14.57 1.77
CA GLY A 70 -19.78 15.51 1.85
C GLY A 70 -19.77 16.24 3.20
N ALA A 71 -20.02 17.55 3.18
CA ALA A 71 -20.16 18.38 4.37
C ALA A 71 -21.55 18.22 5.01
#